data_AF-A0A6I3UUQ9-F1
#
_entry.id   AF-A0A6I3UUQ9-F1
#
_cell.length_a   1.000
_cell.length_b   1.000
_cell.length_c   1.000
_cell.angle_alpha   90.00
_cell.angle_beta   90.00
_cell.angle_gamma   90.00
#
_symmetry.space_group_name_H-M   'P 1'
#
loop_
_entity.id
_entity.type
_entity.pdbx_description
1 polymer ?
#
loop_
_entity_poly.entity_id
_entity_poly.type
_entity_poly.pdbx_seq_one_letter_code
_entity_poly.pdbx_strand_id
1 'polypeptide(L)'
;NLRISDRAHVILPYHIELDRLQEEAKGDNKIGTTIKGIGPAYMDKAARVGIRIADLLDKEIFRERLERNLAEKNRLFEKLYDSEPISVDDIFEEYY
;
A
#
# COMPACT_ATOMS: atom_id res chain seq x y z
N ASN A 1 -8.06 18.03 20.57
CA ASN A 1 -6.69 17.76 21.06
C ASN A 1 -5.97 16.63 20.30
N LEU A 2 -6.36 16.29 19.05
CA LEU A 2 -5.71 15.25 18.25
C LEU A 2 -4.26 15.62 17.85
N ARG A 3 -3.36 14.63 17.86
CA ARG A 3 -1.97 14.73 17.40
C ARG A 3 -1.62 13.45 16.62
N ILE A 4 -0.95 13.60 15.49
CA ILE A 4 -0.53 12.50 14.61
C ILE A 4 0.99 12.55 14.48
N SER A 5 1.65 11.40 14.59
CA SER A 5 3.10 11.31 14.37
C SER A 5 3.41 11.42 12.88
N ASP A 6 4.38 12.28 12.57
CA ASP A 6 5.01 12.41 11.25
C ASP A 6 5.65 11.09 10.74
N ARG A 7 6.02 10.18 11.65
CA ARG A 7 6.64 8.88 11.35
C ARG A 7 5.66 7.72 11.23
N ALA A 8 4.36 7.96 11.46
CA ALA A 8 3.34 6.94 11.25
C ALA A 8 3.32 6.54 9.76
N HIS A 9 3.23 5.24 9.48
CA HIS A 9 3.09 4.74 8.11
C HIS A 9 1.66 4.87 7.63
N VAL A 10 1.51 5.13 6.33
CA VAL A 10 0.22 5.35 5.69
C VAL A 10 -0.23 4.05 5.03
N ILE A 11 -1.45 3.62 5.34
CA ILE A 11 -2.14 2.59 4.57
C ILE A 11 -2.72 3.26 3.34
N LEU A 12 -2.54 2.63 2.19
CA LEU A 12 -2.90 3.12 0.85
C LEU A 12 -3.71 2.04 0.14
N PRO A 13 -4.50 2.36 -0.91
CA PRO A 13 -5.36 1.39 -1.60
C PRO A 13 -4.65 0.08 -1.99
N TYR A 14 -3.42 0.14 -2.49
CA TYR A 14 -2.65 -1.05 -2.88
C TYR A 14 -2.32 -1.99 -1.70
N HIS A 15 -2.29 -1.49 -0.47
CA HIS A 15 -2.10 -2.34 0.70
C HIS A 15 -3.35 -3.17 0.98
N ILE A 16 -4.54 -2.59 0.80
CA ILE A 16 -5.82 -3.27 1.00
C ILE A 16 -5.97 -4.36 -0.06
N GLU A 17 -5.66 -4.04 -1.31
CA GLU A 17 -5.70 -5.00 -2.41
C GLU A 17 -4.70 -6.14 -2.21
N LEU A 18 -3.46 -5.85 -1.79
CA LEU A 18 -2.50 -6.91 -1.50
C LEU A 18 -2.95 -7.81 -0.33
N ASP A 19 -3.59 -7.26 0.70
CA ASP A 19 -4.13 -8.03 1.83
C ASP A 19 -5.23 -9.00 1.34
N ARG A 20 -6.14 -8.51 0.50
CA ARG A 20 -7.19 -9.32 -0.14
C ARG A 20 -6.60 -10.45 -0.98
N LEU A 21 -5.69 -10.12 -1.91
CA LEU A 21 -5.07 -11.10 -2.80
C LEU A 21 -4.26 -12.16 -2.03
N GLN A 22 -3.56 -11.76 -0.97
CA GLN A 22 -2.80 -12.70 -0.14
C GLN A 22 -3.70 -13.65 0.66
N GLU A 23 -4.85 -13.18 1.14
CA GLU A 23 -5.82 -14.05 1.83
C GLU A 23 -6.51 -15.01 0.85
N GLU A 24 -6.87 -14.54 -0.35
CA GLU A 24 -7.44 -15.39 -1.40
C GLU A 24 -6.46 -16.46 -1.86
N ALA A 25 -5.20 -16.08 -2.12
CA ALA A 25 -4.15 -17.01 -2.54
C ALA A 25 -3.83 -18.10 -1.51
N LYS A 26 -4.11 -17.86 -0.22
CA LYS A 26 -3.93 -18.88 0.84
C LYS A 26 -5.08 -19.88 0.92
N GLY A 27 -6.24 -19.59 0.30
CA GLY A 27 -7.41 -20.47 0.32
C GLY A 27 -7.81 -20.88 1.75
N ASP A 28 -7.84 -22.18 2.01
CA ASP A 28 -8.19 -22.74 3.34
C ASP A 28 -7.18 -22.37 4.45
N ASN A 29 -5.97 -21.95 4.08
CA ASN A 29 -4.92 -21.52 5.01
C ASN A 29 -4.90 -20.00 5.24
N LYS A 30 -5.97 -19.29 4.87
CA LYS A 30 -6.10 -17.85 5.14
C LYS A 30 -5.99 -17.56 6.63
N ILE A 31 -5.47 -16.38 6.97
CA ILE A 31 -5.30 -15.97 8.37
C ILE A 31 -6.66 -15.51 8.96
N GLY A 32 -7.54 -14.97 8.12
CA GLY A 32 -8.73 -14.24 8.53
C GLY A 32 -8.40 -12.78 8.84
N THR A 33 -7.65 -12.11 7.96
CA THR A 33 -7.32 -10.68 8.18
C THR A 33 -8.57 -9.80 8.10
N THR A 34 -8.44 -8.55 8.56
CA THR A 34 -9.54 -7.57 8.47
C THR A 34 -9.69 -6.97 7.07
N ILE A 35 -8.81 -7.33 6.11
CA ILE A 35 -8.75 -6.78 4.75
C ILE A 35 -8.68 -5.24 4.80
N LYS A 36 -7.78 -4.74 5.64
CA LYS A 36 -7.53 -3.30 5.84
C LYS A 36 -6.11 -2.90 5.48
N GLY A 37 -5.31 -3.81 4.89
CA GLY A 37 -3.95 -3.51 4.46
C GLY A 37 -2.94 -3.40 5.60
N ILE A 38 -3.29 -3.86 6.81
CA ILE A 38 -2.44 -3.74 8.00
C ILE A 38 -1.14 -4.52 7.80
N GLY A 39 -1.23 -5.79 7.42
CA GLY A 39 -0.07 -6.64 7.15
C GLY A 39 0.83 -6.04 6.08
N PRO A 40 0.31 -5.76 4.87
CA PRO A 40 1.04 -5.09 3.80
C PRO A 40 1.75 -3.79 4.20
N ALA A 41 1.10 -2.89 4.93
CA ALA A 41 1.74 -1.65 5.37
C ALA A 41 2.90 -1.90 6.35
N TYR A 42 2.78 -2.90 7.23
CA TYR A 42 3.88 -3.32 8.10
C TYR A 42 5.02 -4.02 7.34
N MET A 43 4.72 -4.76 6.27
CA MET A 43 5.74 -5.32 5.38
C MET A 43 6.54 -4.21 4.69
N ASP A 44 5.87 -3.21 4.12
CA ASP A 44 6.53 -2.06 3.48
C ASP A 44 7.37 -1.26 4.49
N LYS A 45 6.91 -1.12 5.74
CA LYS A 45 7.70 -0.56 6.85
C LYS A 45 8.97 -1.37 7.10
N ALA A 46 8.85 -2.70 7.21
CA ALA A 46 10.00 -3.57 7.47
C ALA A 46 11.00 -3.58 6.31
N ALA A 47 10.50 -3.51 5.07
CA ALA A 47 11.29 -3.39 3.85
C ALA A 47 11.95 -2.01 3.68
N ARG A 48 11.52 -1.00 4.46
CA ARG A 48 11.98 0.41 4.42
C ARG A 48 11.56 1.14 3.14
N VAL A 49 10.44 0.73 2.54
CA VAL A 49 9.86 1.35 1.33
C VAL A 49 8.53 2.06 1.60
N GLY A 50 7.95 1.87 2.79
CA GLY A 50 6.67 2.45 3.16
C GLY A 50 6.65 3.98 3.17
N ILE A 51 5.48 4.53 2.82
CA ILE A 51 5.21 5.97 2.85
C ILE A 51 4.73 6.35 4.25
N ARG A 52 5.30 7.40 4.83
CA ARG A 52 4.92 7.92 6.16
C ARG A 52 4.15 9.23 6.03
N ILE A 53 3.52 9.67 7.11
CA ILE A 53 2.79 10.95 7.15
C ILE A 53 3.68 12.13 6.71
N ALA A 54 4.93 12.19 7.15
CA ALA A 54 5.87 13.23 6.69
C ALA A 54 6.08 13.23 5.17
N ASP A 55 6.11 12.03 4.58
CA ASP A 55 6.31 11.86 3.14
C ASP A 55 5.02 12.15 2.37
N LEU A 56 3.85 11.83 2.96
CA LEU A 56 2.54 12.14 2.40
C LEU A 56 2.26 13.64 2.36
N LEU A 57 2.78 14.43 3.32
CA LEU A 57 2.59 15.89 3.41
C LEU A 57 3.46 16.69 2.42
N ASP A 58 4.36 16.03 1.70
CA ASP A 58 5.19 16.61 0.65
C ASP A 58 4.75 16.02 -0.69
N LYS A 59 4.19 16.85 -1.57
CA LYS A 59 3.50 16.42 -2.80
C LYS A 59 4.45 15.70 -3.75
N GLU A 60 5.63 16.26 -3.95
CA GLU A 60 6.66 15.74 -4.84
C GLU A 60 7.23 14.42 -4.31
N ILE A 61 7.55 14.35 -3.02
CA ILE A 61 8.05 13.13 -2.38
C ILE A 61 6.98 12.03 -2.38
N PHE A 62 5.72 12.39 -2.11
CA PHE A 62 4.62 11.43 -2.14
C PHE A 62 4.47 10.81 -3.53
N ARG A 63 4.43 11.64 -4.58
CA ARG A 63 4.29 11.16 -5.97
C ARG A 63 5.43 10.22 -6.36
N GLU A 64 6.67 10.62 -6.11
CA GLU A 64 7.86 9.82 -6.44
C GLU A 64 7.82 8.44 -5.76
N ARG A 65 7.50 8.40 -4.46
CA ARG A 65 7.46 7.15 -3.72
C ARG A 65 6.27 6.28 -4.10
N LEU A 66 5.13 6.89 -4.39
CA LEU A 66 3.94 6.17 -4.83
C LEU A 66 4.20 5.48 -6.18
N GLU A 67 4.78 6.19 -7.16
CA GLU A 67 5.17 5.64 -8.46
C GLU A 67 6.12 4.44 -8.29
N ARG A 68 7.17 4.61 -7.48
CA ARG A 68 8.13 3.54 -7.21
C ARG A 68 7.47 2.31 -6.58
N ASN A 69 6.65 2.51 -5.56
CA ASN A 69 6.00 1.41 -4.85
C ASN A 69 4.99 0.70 -5.75
N LEU A 70 4.12 1.43 -6.46
CA LEU A 70 3.15 0.84 -7.37
C LEU A 70 3.80 0.12 -8.56
N ALA A 71 4.95 0.58 -9.06
CA ALA A 71 5.66 -0.15 -10.10
C ALA A 71 6.06 -1.58 -9.67
N GLU A 72 6.41 -1.78 -8.40
CA GLU A 72 6.69 -3.10 -7.83
C GLU A 72 5.40 -3.87 -7.52
N LYS A 73 4.42 -3.22 -6.87
CA LYS A 73 3.15 -3.88 -6.48
C LYS A 73 2.33 -4.28 -7.69
N ASN A 74 2.25 -3.49 -8.75
CA ASN A 74 1.51 -3.83 -9.96
C ASN A 74 2.13 -5.03 -10.68
N ARG A 75 3.47 -5.16 -10.71
CA ARG A 75 4.12 -6.38 -11.22
C ARG A 75 3.72 -7.61 -10.40
N LEU A 76 3.61 -7.45 -9.08
CA LEU A 76 3.16 -8.51 -8.20
C LEU A 76 1.68 -8.87 -8.47
N PHE A 77 0.81 -7.87 -8.58
CA PHE A 77 -0.62 -8.04 -8.88
C PHE A 77 -0.82 -8.77 -10.21
N GLU A 78 -0.19 -8.29 -11.27
CA GLU A 78 -0.37 -8.86 -12.61
C GLU A 78 0.27 -10.25 -12.77
N LYS A 79 1.47 -10.47 -12.20
CA LYS A 79 2.26 -11.68 -12.51
C LYS A 79 2.07 -12.82 -11.50
N LEU A 80 1.72 -12.51 -10.26
CA LEU A 80 1.54 -13.53 -9.23
C LEU A 80 0.07 -13.78 -8.91
N TYR A 81 -0.76 -12.74 -9.00
CA TYR A 81 -2.15 -12.79 -8.55
C TYR A 81 -3.17 -12.65 -9.68
N ASP A 82 -2.72 -12.47 -10.93
CA ASP A 82 -3.58 -12.23 -12.10
C ASP A 82 -4.62 -11.11 -11.86
N SER A 83 -4.26 -10.10 -11.06
CA SER A 83 -5.11 -8.95 -10.71
C SER A 83 -4.74 -7.72 -11.54
N GLU A 84 -5.70 -6.82 -11.72
CA GLU A 84 -5.50 -5.58 -12.49
C GLU A 84 -4.52 -4.63 -11.78
N PRO A 85 -3.66 -3.92 -12.53
CA PRO A 85 -2.78 -2.93 -11.94
C PRO A 85 -3.57 -1.72 -11.45
N ILE A 86 -3.09 -1.08 -10.37
CA ILE A 86 -3.67 0.15 -9.85
C ILE A 86 -2.94 1.36 -10.44
N SER A 87 -3.70 2.35 -10.90
CA SER A 87 -3.18 3.61 -11.41
C SER A 87 -2.56 4.45 -10.30
N VAL A 88 -1.41 5.06 -10.57
CA VAL A 88 -0.76 6.02 -9.66
C VAL A 88 -1.66 7.24 -9.48
N ASP A 89 -2.22 7.75 -10.58
CA ASP A 89 -2.99 8.99 -10.58
C ASP A 89 -4.30 8.81 -9.78
N ASP A 90 -4.95 7.63 -9.86
CA ASP A 90 -6.17 7.32 -9.11
C ASP A 90 -5.95 7.42 -7.59
N ILE A 91 -4.77 6.99 -7.11
CA ILE A 91 -4.41 7.15 -5.69
C ILE A 91 -3.96 8.58 -5.43
N PHE A 92 -3.14 9.18 -6.30
CA PHE A 92 -2.53 10.47 -6.05
C PHE A 92 -3.55 11.61 -5.96
N GLU A 93 -4.53 11.64 -6.88
CA GLU A 93 -5.56 12.69 -6.97
C GLU A 93 -6.52 12.69 -5.77
N GLU A 94 -6.70 11.56 -5.07
CA GLU A 94 -7.50 11.51 -3.85
C GLU A 94 -6.85 12.34 -2.71
N TYR A 95 -5.52 12.49 -2.73
CA TYR A 95 -4.77 13.21 -1.72
C TYR A 95 -4.32 14.62 -2.15
N TYR A 96 -4.30 14.93 -3.46
CA TYR A 96 -3.72 16.16 -4.03
C TYR A 96 -4.36 16.66 -5.32
#